data_AF-A0A7G6YA13-F1
#
_entry.id   AF-A0A7G6YA13-F1
#
_cell.length_a   1.000
_cell.length_b   1.000
_cell.length_c   1.000
_cell.angle_alpha   90.00
_cell.angle_beta   90.00
_cell.angle_gamma   90.00
#
_symmetry.space_group_name_H-M   'P 1'
#
loop_
_entity.id
_entity.type
_entity.pdbx_description
1 polymer ?
#
loop_
_entity_poly.entity_id
_entity_poly.type
_entity_poly.pdbx_seq_one_letter_code
_entity_poly.pdbx_strand_id
1 'polypeptide(L)'
;MGRDDARPPAGGAAPGTRTGSGDRRTPVRRTRRGPVRGRPRNPAAAVRQDHLHAHLARPSSRGTRTPVTPRVTMGGEQPRAAGAIARDPRGIPARRDGVDHDDAPPPSPIGRPGVKSMVKEAGVPSAPPAVPDPTLLLTAAVARLAASIGVRLIVIKGIAADEYGLRPRHVSSDVDVLVSPDDHVTLLATLEARGWRRRPHDPDVDTFPLHSASMFHPEWAADIDAHFRYPGLEAAGVFERVWAQRTTVWCGNQPVCLPSLADAIMIGAVHAIRSRFFRRHREELEFLVGRCSAMDVTLLLERAEELGALATARPFLERLKPWEADYDWGEASAEWRLRTEFPESSQRRALLWKQASPRERLGKLRLALFPPPSALIKETTQQRLGLPQLVGRYVRRWIRGARALPKALAVMRASGRRDG
;
A
#
# COMPACT_ATOMS: atom_id res chain seq x y z
N MET A 1 61.88 5.54 -30.19
CA MET A 1 62.30 6.26 -31.40
C MET A 1 61.09 7.08 -31.86
N GLY A 2 61.11 8.42 -31.94
CA GLY A 2 62.11 9.40 -31.52
C GLY A 2 62.10 10.60 -32.48
N ARG A 3 61.98 11.82 -31.92
CA ARG A 3 62.21 13.14 -32.58
C ARG A 3 61.13 13.60 -33.59
N ASP A 4 60.80 14.90 -33.74
CA ASP A 4 61.24 16.12 -33.04
C ASP A 4 60.13 17.19 -32.93
N ASP A 5 60.42 18.18 -32.08
CA ASP A 5 59.76 19.43 -31.68
C ASP A 5 58.98 20.28 -32.71
N ALA A 6 57.97 21.01 -32.21
CA ALA A 6 57.83 22.47 -32.42
C ALA A 6 56.85 23.16 -31.43
N ARG A 7 57.30 24.25 -30.78
CA ARG A 7 56.55 25.21 -29.94
C ARG A 7 57.39 26.50 -29.88
N PRO A 8 56.85 27.67 -29.47
CA PRO A 8 55.65 28.39 -29.88
C PRO A 8 56.05 29.72 -30.59
N PRO A 9 55.27 30.82 -30.53
CA PRO A 9 55.52 31.78 -29.44
C PRO A 9 54.24 32.42 -28.86
N ALA A 10 54.42 33.32 -27.88
CA ALA A 10 53.37 33.93 -27.07
C ALA A 10 53.21 35.45 -27.29
N GLY A 11 52.06 35.97 -26.89
CA GLY A 11 51.76 37.41 -26.71
C GLY A 11 50.24 37.62 -26.54
N GLY A 12 49.71 38.45 -25.64
CA GLY A 12 50.34 39.28 -24.61
C GLY A 12 49.89 40.74 -24.65
N ALA A 13 48.72 41.08 -24.09
CA ALA A 13 48.34 42.46 -23.77
C ALA A 13 47.24 42.58 -22.70
N ALA A 14 47.46 43.54 -21.81
CA ALA A 14 46.79 43.88 -20.56
C ALA A 14 45.43 44.64 -20.70
N PRO A 15 44.74 45.04 -19.60
CA PRO A 15 43.33 45.43 -19.61
C PRO A 15 43.04 46.94 -19.62
N GLY A 16 41.81 47.32 -20.00
CA GLY A 16 41.29 48.69 -19.92
C GLY A 16 40.32 48.92 -18.76
N THR A 17 40.46 50.05 -18.07
CA THR A 17 39.55 50.54 -17.01
C THR A 17 39.13 51.99 -17.28
N ARG A 18 38.10 52.49 -16.57
CA ARG A 18 37.54 53.88 -16.57
C ARG A 18 36.55 54.18 -17.73
N THR A 19 35.51 55.04 -17.60
CA THR A 19 35.01 55.90 -16.48
C THR A 19 33.55 56.35 -16.74
N GLY A 20 32.84 56.78 -15.68
CA GLY A 20 31.54 57.49 -15.73
C GLY A 20 30.63 57.01 -14.58
N SER A 21 30.28 57.76 -13.52
CA SER A 21 29.78 59.14 -13.42
C SER A 21 28.52 59.36 -14.27
N GLY A 22 27.31 59.55 -13.74
CA GLY A 22 26.85 59.53 -12.34
C GLY A 22 25.64 60.47 -12.18
N ASP A 23 24.72 60.18 -11.24
CA ASP A 23 23.81 61.23 -10.73
C ASP A 23 23.39 60.94 -9.28
N ARG A 24 23.18 62.02 -8.52
CA ARG A 24 22.69 62.04 -7.14
C ARG A 24 21.49 62.97 -7.08
N ARG A 25 20.30 62.46 -6.71
CA ARG A 25 19.28 63.30 -6.06
C ARG A 25 18.73 62.67 -4.79
N THR A 26 18.45 63.55 -3.84
CA THR A 26 18.34 63.33 -2.39
C THR A 26 16.89 63.10 -1.93
N PRO A 27 16.66 62.70 -0.65
CA PRO A 27 15.38 62.14 -0.22
C PRO A 27 14.34 63.18 0.24
N VAL A 28 13.07 62.81 0.20
CA VAL A 28 11.96 63.55 0.85
C VAL A 28 11.57 62.87 2.17
N ARG A 29 11.23 63.69 3.17
CA ARG A 29 11.15 63.34 4.59
C ARG A 29 9.69 63.23 5.07
N ARG A 30 9.43 62.20 5.89
CA ARG A 30 8.30 61.99 6.84
C ARG A 30 7.16 63.05 6.87
N THR A 31 5.92 62.56 6.93
CA THR A 31 4.95 63.02 7.95
C THR A 31 4.31 61.84 8.69
N ARG A 32 4.00 62.04 9.98
CA ARG A 32 3.18 61.15 10.82
C ARG A 32 1.71 61.55 10.67
N ARG A 33 0.78 60.61 10.71
CA ARG A 33 -0.52 60.76 11.40
C ARG A 33 -1.02 59.42 11.92
N GLY A 34 -1.74 59.49 13.06
CA GLY A 34 -2.19 58.35 13.84
C GLY A 34 -3.58 57.81 13.44
N PRO A 35 -4.22 57.01 14.32
CA PRO A 35 -5.07 55.90 13.89
C PRO A 35 -6.55 56.24 13.77
N VAL A 36 -7.25 55.50 12.90
CA VAL A 36 -8.72 55.45 12.85
C VAL A 36 -9.18 54.01 13.08
N ARG A 37 -10.23 53.87 13.91
CA ARG A 37 -10.85 52.60 14.31
C ARG A 37 -11.74 52.07 13.18
N GLY A 38 -11.76 50.75 12.97
CA GLY A 38 -12.72 50.12 12.04
C GLY A 38 -12.66 48.59 12.07
N ARG A 39 -13.41 47.96 12.99
CA ARG A 39 -13.71 46.52 12.92
C ARG A 39 -14.82 46.28 11.89
N PRO A 40 -14.75 45.15 11.17
CA PRO A 40 -15.91 44.29 10.99
C PRO A 40 -15.79 43.06 11.91
N ARG A 41 -16.92 42.64 12.50
CA ARG A 41 -17.06 41.31 13.10
C ARG A 41 -17.35 40.32 11.99
N ASN A 42 -16.80 39.11 12.05
CA ASN A 42 -17.54 37.94 11.56
C ASN A 42 -17.19 36.71 12.44
N PRO A 43 -18.18 35.98 13.01
CA PRO A 43 -17.92 34.86 13.91
C PRO A 43 -18.06 33.51 13.20
N ALA A 44 -17.06 32.64 13.29
CA ALA A 44 -17.19 31.23 12.91
C ALA A 44 -16.18 30.33 13.65
N ALA A 45 -16.61 29.10 13.92
CA ALA A 45 -15.78 27.94 14.26
C ALA A 45 -14.85 28.04 15.50
N ALA A 46 -15.46 28.05 16.69
CA ALA A 46 -14.88 27.41 17.86
C ALA A 46 -15.79 26.25 18.29
N VAL A 47 -15.48 25.03 17.86
CA VAL A 47 -16.10 23.80 18.36
C VAL A 47 -15.00 22.85 18.81
N ARG A 48 -14.87 22.72 20.13
CA ARG A 48 -14.24 21.55 20.75
C ARG A 48 -15.28 20.44 20.80
N GLN A 49 -14.85 19.19 20.63
CA GLN A 49 -15.62 18.03 21.09
C GLN A 49 -14.73 17.19 21.99
N ASP A 50 -14.92 17.37 23.28
CA ASP A 50 -14.59 16.37 24.29
C ASP A 50 -15.78 15.40 24.42
N HIS A 51 -15.45 14.12 24.60
CA HIS A 51 -16.21 13.04 25.23
C HIS A 51 -17.76 13.01 25.21
N LEU A 52 -18.31 11.89 24.73
CA LEU A 52 -19.53 11.31 25.29
C LEU A 52 -19.49 9.78 25.26
N HIS A 53 -19.38 9.18 26.44
CA HIS A 53 -19.74 7.78 26.68
C HIS A 53 -21.18 7.71 27.17
N ALA A 54 -21.86 6.60 26.85
CA ALA A 54 -23.14 6.14 27.40
C ALA A 54 -24.41 6.96 27.06
N HIS A 55 -25.38 6.31 26.43
CA HIS A 55 -26.58 5.88 27.16
C HIS A 55 -27.24 4.65 26.51
N LEU A 56 -27.70 3.73 27.35
CA LEU A 56 -28.54 2.58 26.96
C LEU A 56 -30.00 3.02 26.95
N ALA A 57 -30.74 2.69 25.88
CA ALA A 57 -32.20 2.55 25.92
C ALA A 57 -32.69 1.65 24.78
N ARG A 58 -33.46 0.61 25.10
CA ARG A 58 -34.35 -0.07 24.14
C ARG A 58 -35.63 0.77 23.98
N PRO A 59 -36.38 0.59 22.89
CA PRO A 59 -37.59 -0.23 23.07
C PRO A 59 -37.83 -1.24 21.93
N SER A 60 -38.67 -2.23 22.22
CA SER A 60 -39.20 -3.20 21.25
C SER A 60 -40.52 -2.73 20.66
N SER A 61 -40.81 -3.05 19.39
CA SER A 61 -41.91 -3.99 19.06
C SER A 61 -42.16 -4.17 17.56
N ARG A 62 -42.46 -5.44 17.19
CA ARG A 62 -43.41 -5.93 16.17
C ARG A 62 -43.56 -5.18 14.83
N GLY A 63 -43.25 -5.88 13.74
CA GLY A 63 -43.65 -5.54 12.36
C GLY A 63 -43.48 -6.72 11.40
N THR A 64 -44.41 -7.68 11.43
CA THR A 64 -44.42 -8.86 10.54
C THR A 64 -44.81 -8.49 9.10
N ARG A 65 -44.01 -8.88 8.10
CA ARG A 65 -44.47 -9.21 6.72
C ARG A 65 -43.36 -9.82 5.84
N THR A 66 -43.47 -11.13 5.61
CA THR A 66 -43.10 -11.85 4.38
C THR A 66 -44.41 -12.35 3.73
N PRO A 67 -44.46 -12.92 2.52
CA PRO A 67 -43.36 -13.28 1.59
C PRO A 67 -43.56 -12.72 0.16
N VAL A 68 -42.68 -13.11 -0.79
CA VAL A 68 -43.04 -13.75 -2.07
C VAL A 68 -41.76 -14.19 -2.79
N THR A 69 -41.72 -15.44 -3.24
CA THR A 69 -40.70 -16.00 -4.14
C THR A 69 -41.28 -16.20 -5.54
N PRO A 70 -40.54 -15.93 -6.62
CA PRO A 70 -40.83 -16.50 -7.94
C PRO A 70 -40.33 -17.94 -8.05
N ARG A 71 -41.00 -18.72 -8.89
CA ARG A 71 -40.92 -20.18 -9.01
C ARG A 71 -40.01 -20.57 -10.18
N VAL A 72 -39.26 -21.66 -10.02
CA VAL A 72 -38.54 -22.32 -11.12
C VAL A 72 -39.55 -22.89 -12.12
N THR A 73 -39.36 -22.62 -13.42
CA THR A 73 -40.01 -23.34 -14.52
C THR A 73 -38.95 -24.05 -15.36
N MET A 74 -39.00 -25.38 -15.32
CA MET A 74 -38.28 -26.28 -16.23
C MET A 74 -39.16 -26.59 -17.45
N GLY A 75 -38.58 -26.51 -18.63
CA GLY A 75 -39.17 -26.88 -19.92
C GLY A 75 -38.19 -26.45 -21.03
N GLY A 76 -37.65 -27.30 -21.90
CA GLY A 76 -37.90 -28.73 -22.05
C GLY A 76 -38.74 -29.03 -23.29
N GLU A 77 -38.21 -28.75 -24.48
CA GLU A 77 -38.65 -29.40 -25.73
C GLU A 77 -37.56 -29.29 -26.81
N GLN A 78 -37.27 -30.43 -27.46
CA GLN A 78 -36.59 -30.50 -28.75
C GLN A 78 -37.65 -30.57 -29.85
N PRO A 79 -37.29 -30.22 -31.09
CA PRO A 79 -37.65 -31.12 -32.18
C PRO A 79 -36.45 -31.53 -33.05
N ARG A 80 -36.50 -32.78 -33.52
CA ARG A 80 -35.62 -33.30 -34.58
C ARG A 80 -36.27 -33.08 -35.96
N ALA A 81 -35.42 -32.92 -36.98
CA ALA A 81 -35.36 -33.74 -38.21
C ALA A 81 -35.51 -33.05 -39.59
N ALA A 82 -34.62 -33.52 -40.49
CA ALA A 82 -34.79 -33.80 -41.93
C ALA A 82 -34.49 -32.72 -43.00
N GLY A 83 -33.86 -33.18 -44.11
CA GLY A 83 -33.56 -32.44 -45.36
C GLY A 83 -32.12 -31.89 -45.45
N ALA A 84 -31.07 -32.50 -46.03
CA ALA A 84 -30.83 -33.56 -47.04
C ALA A 84 -30.43 -33.06 -48.45
N ILE A 85 -29.35 -33.68 -49.00
CA ILE A 85 -28.94 -33.83 -50.43
C ILE A 85 -27.93 -32.83 -51.07
N ALA A 86 -26.84 -33.43 -51.61
CA ALA A 86 -25.93 -33.08 -52.74
C ALA A 86 -24.43 -33.09 -52.30
N ARG A 87 -23.51 -34.00 -52.71
CA ARG A 87 -23.07 -34.56 -54.03
C ARG A 87 -22.56 -33.46 -55.00
N ASP A 88 -21.39 -33.54 -55.68
CA ASP A 88 -20.35 -34.60 -55.82
C ASP A 88 -18.97 -34.01 -56.32
N PRO A 89 -18.12 -34.64 -57.18
CA PRO A 89 -16.82 -35.26 -56.82
C PRO A 89 -15.53 -34.55 -57.31
N ARG A 90 -14.38 -35.06 -56.81
CA ARG A 90 -13.05 -35.25 -57.47
C ARG A 90 -12.03 -35.72 -56.40
N GLY A 91 -11.16 -36.73 -56.54
CA GLY A 91 -11.03 -37.77 -57.56
C GLY A 91 -9.60 -38.39 -57.67
N ILE A 92 -9.28 -39.43 -56.87
CA ILE A 92 -8.31 -40.55 -57.19
C ILE A 92 -6.79 -40.18 -57.26
N PRO A 93 -5.76 -41.08 -57.08
CA PRO A 93 -5.69 -42.47 -56.58
C PRO A 93 -4.74 -42.76 -55.38
N ALA A 94 -4.86 -44.00 -54.89
CA ALA A 94 -4.11 -44.73 -53.86
C ALA A 94 -2.60 -45.05 -54.09
N ARG A 95 -1.94 -45.51 -53.02
CA ARG A 95 -0.98 -46.64 -53.06
C ARG A 95 -1.00 -47.49 -51.75
N ARG A 96 -1.28 -48.78 -51.94
CA ARG A 96 -0.71 -50.03 -51.37
C ARG A 96 0.58 -49.92 -50.52
N ASP A 97 0.93 -50.81 -49.58
CA ASP A 97 0.43 -52.12 -49.07
C ASP A 97 0.78 -52.22 -47.54
N GLY A 98 0.42 -53.21 -46.70
CA GLY A 98 -0.37 -54.46 -46.82
C GLY A 98 -0.04 -55.49 -45.70
N VAL A 99 -0.70 -56.66 -45.71
CA VAL A 99 -0.44 -57.92 -44.94
C VAL A 99 -0.99 -58.08 -43.49
N ASP A 100 -1.66 -59.23 -43.31
CA ASP A 100 -2.51 -59.74 -42.22
C ASP A 100 -1.79 -60.35 -40.99
N HIS A 101 -2.52 -60.48 -39.86
CA HIS A 101 -2.94 -61.81 -39.32
C HIS A 101 -3.84 -61.75 -38.04
N ASP A 102 -4.98 -62.44 -38.14
CA ASP A 102 -5.64 -63.42 -37.25
C ASP A 102 -6.13 -63.10 -35.80
N ASP A 103 -7.47 -63.21 -35.65
CA ASP A 103 -8.28 -63.97 -34.66
C ASP A 103 -8.18 -63.83 -33.11
N ALA A 104 -9.18 -63.11 -32.54
CA ALA A 104 -10.19 -63.52 -31.51
C ALA A 104 -9.81 -64.23 -30.17
N PRO A 105 -10.71 -64.32 -29.14
CA PRO A 105 -11.75 -63.41 -28.61
C PRO A 105 -11.56 -63.11 -27.06
N PRO A 106 -12.42 -62.31 -26.38
CA PRO A 106 -12.13 -61.80 -25.02
C PRO A 106 -12.87 -62.50 -23.85
N PRO A 107 -12.39 -62.34 -22.59
CA PRO A 107 -13.24 -62.47 -21.40
C PRO A 107 -13.22 -61.29 -20.39
N SER A 108 -14.35 -61.23 -19.66
CA SER A 108 -14.89 -60.23 -18.70
C SER A 108 -14.14 -60.03 -17.34
N PRO A 109 -14.58 -59.09 -16.46
CA PRO A 109 -13.70 -58.40 -15.51
C PRO A 109 -13.69 -58.90 -14.05
N ILE A 110 -12.65 -58.48 -13.31
CA ILE A 110 -12.43 -58.62 -11.86
C ILE A 110 -11.92 -57.24 -11.36
N GLY A 111 -12.24 -56.69 -10.19
CA GLY A 111 -13.12 -57.06 -9.08
C GLY A 111 -12.84 -56.10 -7.90
N ARG A 112 -13.86 -55.62 -7.17
CA ARG A 112 -13.66 -54.65 -6.07
C ARG A 112 -13.30 -55.34 -4.74
N PRO A 113 -12.28 -54.84 -4.02
CA PRO A 113 -12.29 -54.74 -2.56
C PRO A 113 -12.58 -53.28 -2.16
N GLY A 114 -13.17 -52.95 -1.00
CA GLY A 114 -13.49 -53.78 0.16
C GLY A 114 -13.24 -52.94 1.42
N VAL A 115 -14.26 -52.23 1.90
CA VAL A 115 -14.14 -51.27 3.02
C VAL A 115 -13.70 -51.99 4.28
N LYS A 116 -12.51 -51.66 4.81
CA LYS A 116 -12.09 -52.05 6.16
C LYS A 116 -11.55 -50.85 6.96
N SER A 117 -12.19 -50.66 8.10
CA SER A 117 -11.85 -49.81 9.23
C SER A 117 -10.35 -49.64 9.49
N MET A 118 -9.91 -48.40 9.67
CA MET A 118 -8.76 -48.05 10.51
C MET A 118 -9.16 -46.99 11.52
N VAL A 119 -9.48 -47.44 12.74
CA VAL A 119 -9.49 -46.61 13.95
C VAL A 119 -8.41 -47.17 14.87
N LYS A 120 -7.30 -46.43 14.99
CA LYS A 120 -6.17 -46.49 15.95
C LYS A 120 -5.24 -45.35 15.52
N GLU A 121 -4.61 -44.54 16.36
CA GLU A 121 -4.49 -44.50 17.83
C GLU A 121 -4.42 -43.03 18.29
N ALA A 122 -4.75 -42.74 19.55
CA ALA A 122 -4.47 -41.45 20.17
C ALA A 122 -3.14 -41.53 20.92
N GLY A 123 -2.27 -40.51 20.82
CA GLY A 123 -1.14 -40.37 21.75
C GLY A 123 0.25 -40.03 21.19
N VAL A 124 0.36 -39.03 20.31
CA VAL A 124 1.59 -38.22 20.19
C VAL A 124 1.14 -36.75 20.14
N PRO A 125 1.79 -35.80 20.84
CA PRO A 125 1.62 -34.40 20.55
C PRO A 125 2.28 -34.16 19.19
N SER A 126 1.49 -34.30 18.12
CA SER A 126 1.95 -33.87 16.80
C SER A 126 2.30 -32.39 16.89
N ALA A 127 3.49 -32.03 16.42
CA ALA A 127 3.74 -30.65 16.04
C ALA A 127 2.58 -30.23 15.11
N PRO A 128 2.00 -29.03 15.27
CA PRO A 128 0.87 -28.61 14.44
C PRO A 128 1.24 -28.83 12.98
N PRO A 129 0.37 -29.49 12.18
CA PRO A 129 0.70 -29.83 10.80
C PRO A 129 1.13 -28.55 10.09
N ALA A 130 2.29 -28.60 9.42
CA ALA A 130 2.93 -27.44 8.83
C ALA A 130 1.93 -26.73 7.91
N VAL A 131 1.42 -25.58 8.38
CA VAL A 131 0.33 -24.87 7.71
C VAL A 131 0.85 -24.43 6.34
N PRO A 132 0.22 -24.86 5.22
CA PRO A 132 0.59 -24.38 3.90
C PRO A 132 0.37 -22.86 3.86
N ASP A 133 1.48 -22.13 3.77
CA ASP A 133 1.62 -20.67 3.91
C ASP A 133 0.64 -20.01 4.92
N PRO A 134 1.08 -19.63 6.13
CA PRO A 134 0.20 -19.04 7.13
C PRO A 134 -0.48 -17.73 6.66
N THR A 135 0.10 -17.03 5.67
CA THR A 135 -0.51 -15.83 5.08
C THR A 135 -1.64 -16.16 4.12
N LEU A 136 -1.60 -17.29 3.41
CA LEU A 136 -2.72 -17.74 2.56
C LEU A 136 -3.91 -18.20 3.41
N LEU A 137 -3.65 -18.94 4.50
CA LEU A 137 -4.71 -19.30 5.45
C LEU A 137 -5.34 -18.05 6.08
N LEU A 138 -4.53 -17.06 6.46
CA LEU A 138 -5.01 -15.80 7.04
C LEU A 138 -5.76 -14.95 6.01
N THR A 139 -5.30 -14.92 4.76
CA THR A 139 -5.97 -14.28 3.62
C THR A 139 -7.38 -14.84 3.42
N ALA A 140 -7.52 -16.16 3.37
CA ALA A 140 -8.84 -16.80 3.29
C ALA A 140 -9.70 -16.51 4.54
N ALA A 141 -9.11 -16.54 5.74
CA ALA A 141 -9.83 -16.28 6.98
C ALA A 141 -10.37 -14.84 7.06
N VAL A 142 -9.58 -13.82 6.69
CA VAL A 142 -10.01 -12.42 6.74
C VAL A 142 -10.98 -12.08 5.61
N ALA A 143 -10.80 -12.63 4.40
CA ALA A 143 -11.76 -12.47 3.30
C ALA A 143 -13.13 -13.08 3.65
N ARG A 144 -13.14 -14.29 4.24
CA ARG A 144 -14.37 -14.94 4.73
C ARG A 144 -15.03 -14.13 5.84
N LEU A 145 -14.23 -13.60 6.77
CA LEU A 145 -14.75 -12.77 7.86
C LEU A 145 -15.45 -11.53 7.29
N ALA A 146 -14.77 -10.76 6.42
CA ALA A 146 -15.30 -9.56 5.81
C ALA A 146 -16.61 -9.82 5.06
N ALA A 147 -16.66 -10.87 4.23
CA ALA A 147 -17.86 -11.30 3.55
C ALA A 147 -19.01 -11.63 4.54
N SER A 148 -18.73 -12.32 5.65
CA SER A 148 -19.75 -12.68 6.65
C SER A 148 -20.35 -11.49 7.41
N ILE A 149 -19.69 -10.33 7.41
CA ILE A 149 -20.15 -9.09 8.07
C ILE A 149 -20.51 -7.97 7.08
N GLY A 150 -20.52 -8.26 5.77
CA GLY A 150 -20.85 -7.28 4.72
C GLY A 150 -19.76 -6.23 4.44
N VAL A 151 -18.55 -6.39 4.97
CA VAL A 151 -17.44 -5.43 4.82
C VAL A 151 -16.76 -5.57 3.46
N ARG A 152 -16.54 -4.44 2.78
CA ARG A 152 -15.81 -4.37 1.52
C ARG A 152 -14.31 -4.33 1.77
N LEU A 153 -13.63 -5.39 1.33
CA LEU A 153 -12.21 -5.65 1.57
C LEU A 153 -11.52 -6.14 0.30
N ILE A 154 -10.37 -5.57 -0.01
CA ILE A 154 -9.48 -5.96 -1.11
C ILE A 154 -8.15 -6.39 -0.50
N VAL A 155 -7.63 -7.57 -0.85
CA VAL A 155 -6.30 -8.01 -0.41
C VAL A 155 -5.26 -7.42 -1.36
N ILE A 156 -4.24 -6.75 -0.82
CA ILE A 156 -3.23 -6.01 -1.59
C ILE A 156 -1.82 -6.53 -1.28
N LYS A 157 -0.82 -6.11 -2.06
CA LYS A 157 0.56 -6.62 -1.98
C LYS A 157 0.53 -8.17 -1.97
N GLY A 158 1.29 -8.84 -1.09
CA GLY A 158 1.14 -10.27 -0.78
C GLY A 158 0.76 -11.16 -1.95
N ILE A 159 -0.35 -11.87 -1.79
CA ILE A 159 -0.97 -12.74 -2.81
C ILE A 159 -1.27 -12.03 -4.14
N ALA A 160 -1.65 -10.75 -4.14
CA ALA A 160 -1.93 -10.01 -5.38
C ALA A 160 -0.65 -9.78 -6.21
N ALA A 161 0.47 -9.52 -5.54
CA ALA A 161 1.77 -9.39 -6.20
C ALA A 161 2.30 -10.75 -6.70
N ASP A 162 1.98 -11.85 -6.01
CA ASP A 162 2.37 -13.20 -6.44
C ASP A 162 1.51 -13.71 -7.61
N GLU A 163 0.19 -13.49 -7.57
CA GLU A 163 -0.78 -13.84 -8.63
C GLU A 163 -0.41 -13.19 -9.97
N TYR A 164 -0.07 -11.90 -9.94
CA TYR A 164 0.30 -11.13 -11.13
C TYR A 164 1.79 -11.25 -11.50
N GLY A 165 2.60 -11.96 -10.71
CA GLY A 165 4.04 -12.09 -10.94
C GLY A 165 4.79 -10.75 -10.88
N LEU A 166 4.37 -9.86 -9.97
CA LEU A 166 4.93 -8.52 -9.75
C LEU A 166 6.11 -8.52 -8.75
N ARG A 167 6.43 -9.67 -8.17
CA ARG A 167 7.60 -9.89 -7.31
C ARG A 167 8.12 -11.33 -7.43
N PRO A 168 9.39 -11.61 -7.06
CA PRO A 168 9.83 -12.97 -6.80
C PRO A 168 9.02 -13.61 -5.66
N ARG A 169 8.69 -14.90 -5.79
CA ARG A 169 7.95 -15.64 -4.75
C ARG A 169 8.69 -15.57 -3.41
N HIS A 170 8.00 -15.10 -2.38
CA HIS A 170 8.44 -15.19 -0.99
C HIS A 170 7.24 -15.26 -0.04
N VAL A 171 7.43 -15.88 1.12
CA VAL A 171 6.41 -15.91 2.17
C VAL A 171 6.33 -14.52 2.82
N SER A 172 5.15 -13.91 2.81
CA SER A 172 4.92 -12.61 3.48
C SER A 172 4.97 -12.77 5.01
N SER A 173 5.21 -11.69 5.75
CA SER A 173 5.08 -11.66 7.22
C SER A 173 3.67 -11.28 7.70
N ASP A 174 2.85 -10.81 6.79
CA ASP A 174 1.61 -10.08 7.00
C ASP A 174 0.65 -10.30 5.83
N VAL A 175 -0.64 -10.06 6.10
CA VAL A 175 -1.71 -9.95 5.10
C VAL A 175 -2.16 -8.50 5.06
N ASP A 176 -1.75 -7.76 4.03
CA ASP A 176 -2.24 -6.41 3.78
C ASP A 176 -3.63 -6.44 3.16
N VAL A 177 -4.56 -5.66 3.72
CA VAL A 177 -5.90 -5.49 3.19
C VAL A 177 -6.25 -4.01 3.09
N LEU A 178 -6.79 -3.58 1.96
CA LEU A 178 -7.43 -2.28 1.80
C LEU A 178 -8.93 -2.44 2.06
N VAL A 179 -9.46 -1.65 2.98
CA VAL A 179 -10.84 -1.73 3.48
C VAL A 179 -11.55 -0.42 3.17
N SER A 180 -12.86 -0.48 2.88
CA SER A 180 -13.67 0.72 2.75
C SER A 180 -13.55 1.59 4.02
N PRO A 181 -13.36 2.91 3.92
CA PRO A 181 -13.24 3.80 5.08
C PRO A 181 -14.39 3.64 6.08
N ASP A 182 -15.63 3.48 5.59
CA ASP A 182 -16.83 3.31 6.40
C ASP A 182 -16.87 1.94 7.13
N ASP A 183 -16.24 0.93 6.53
CA ASP A 183 -16.22 -0.45 7.04
C ASP A 183 -15.06 -0.72 8.00
N HIS A 184 -14.01 0.13 7.98
CA HIS A 184 -12.75 -0.12 8.67
C HIS A 184 -12.92 -0.34 10.18
N VAL A 185 -13.72 0.51 10.83
CA VAL A 185 -14.02 0.41 12.27
C VAL A 185 -14.75 -0.90 12.59
N THR A 186 -15.70 -1.29 11.74
CA THR A 186 -16.48 -2.53 11.87
C THR A 186 -15.58 -3.76 11.76
N LEU A 187 -14.65 -3.78 10.80
CA LEU A 187 -13.67 -4.87 10.66
C LEU A 187 -12.77 -4.99 11.89
N LEU A 188 -12.19 -3.86 12.35
CA LEU A 188 -11.29 -3.87 13.51
C LEU A 188 -12.01 -4.37 14.77
N ALA A 189 -13.20 -3.84 15.08
CA ALA A 189 -13.99 -4.28 16.24
C ALA A 189 -14.36 -5.78 16.16
N THR A 190 -14.67 -6.26 14.95
CA THR A 190 -14.99 -7.68 14.70
C THR A 190 -13.80 -8.61 14.87
N LEU A 191 -12.60 -8.16 14.48
CA LEU A 191 -11.34 -8.85 14.73
C LEU A 191 -11.00 -8.85 16.23
N GLU A 192 -11.16 -7.72 16.92
CA GLU A 192 -10.91 -7.59 18.36
C GLU A 192 -11.82 -8.50 19.19
N ALA A 193 -13.11 -8.60 18.82
CA ALA A 193 -14.05 -9.55 19.40
C ALA A 193 -13.67 -11.04 19.16
N ARG A 194 -12.76 -11.31 18.22
CA ARG A 194 -12.19 -12.64 17.91
C ARG A 194 -10.76 -12.80 18.41
N GLY A 195 -10.37 -12.05 19.44
CA GLY A 195 -9.08 -12.19 20.13
C GLY A 195 -7.90 -11.46 19.47
N TRP A 196 -8.08 -10.86 18.28
CA TRP A 196 -7.04 -10.03 17.66
C TRP A 196 -6.80 -8.77 18.47
N ARG A 197 -5.59 -8.23 18.37
CA ARG A 197 -5.14 -7.09 19.16
C ARG A 197 -4.44 -6.08 18.24
N ARG A 198 -4.78 -4.80 18.36
CA ARG A 198 -4.04 -3.73 17.65
C ARG A 198 -2.58 -3.71 18.13
N ARG A 199 -1.63 -3.73 17.20
CA ARG A 199 -0.24 -3.34 17.48
C ARG A 199 -0.22 -1.86 17.89
N PRO A 200 0.62 -1.44 18.86
CA PRO A 200 0.75 -0.02 19.17
C PRO A 200 1.29 0.78 17.97
N HIS A 201 0.65 1.89 17.62
CA HIS A 201 1.12 2.82 16.60
C HIS A 201 2.05 3.90 17.21
N ASP A 202 2.66 4.74 16.37
CA ASP A 202 3.42 5.89 16.86
C ASP A 202 2.42 7.00 17.24
N PRO A 203 2.44 7.54 18.47
CA PRO A 203 1.49 8.57 18.92
C PRO A 203 1.68 9.92 18.21
N ASP A 204 2.79 10.11 17.47
CA ASP A 204 3.02 11.30 16.65
C ASP A 204 2.31 11.16 15.29
N VAL A 205 0.97 11.18 15.34
CA VAL A 205 0.10 11.02 14.16
C VAL A 205 0.20 12.21 13.19
N ASP A 206 0.65 13.39 13.65
CA ASP A 206 0.94 14.52 12.77
C ASP A 206 2.12 14.21 11.84
N THR A 207 3.20 13.61 12.39
CA THR A 207 4.41 13.26 11.62
C THR A 207 4.24 11.97 10.83
N PHE A 208 3.41 11.07 11.33
CA PHE A 208 3.11 9.79 10.70
C PHE A 208 1.60 9.58 10.61
N PRO A 209 0.90 10.32 9.72
CA PRO A 209 -0.54 10.14 9.53
C PRO A 209 -0.88 8.67 9.32
N LEU A 210 -1.82 8.18 10.11
CA LEU A 210 -2.22 6.77 10.05
C LEU A 210 -2.78 6.45 8.66
N HIS A 211 -2.65 5.19 8.28
CA HIS A 211 -3.16 4.69 7.00
C HIS A 211 -3.58 3.22 7.09
N SER A 212 -2.92 2.45 7.96
CA SER A 212 -3.37 1.14 8.42
C SER A 212 -3.46 1.04 9.95
N ALA A 213 -4.15 -0.01 10.40
CA ALA A 213 -4.03 -0.57 11.73
C ALA A 213 -3.54 -2.02 11.61
N SER A 214 -2.36 -2.31 12.17
CA SER A 214 -1.81 -3.66 12.23
C SER A 214 -2.45 -4.44 13.38
N MET A 215 -2.95 -5.65 13.09
CA MET A 215 -3.63 -6.54 14.02
C MET A 215 -2.81 -7.82 14.18
N PHE A 216 -2.59 -8.26 15.42
CA PHE A 216 -1.91 -9.52 15.72
C PHE A 216 -2.79 -10.44 16.57
N HIS A 217 -2.58 -11.75 16.47
CA HIS A 217 -3.20 -12.75 17.33
C HIS A 217 -2.12 -13.74 17.81
N PRO A 218 -2.05 -14.11 19.12
CA PRO A 218 -0.98 -14.97 19.64
C PRO A 218 -0.87 -16.35 18.98
N GLU A 219 -2.00 -16.87 18.47
CA GLU A 219 -2.09 -18.18 17.81
C GLU A 219 -1.90 -18.13 16.28
N TRP A 220 -1.68 -16.94 15.70
CA TRP A 220 -1.42 -16.79 14.26
C TRP A 220 0.04 -16.38 14.01
N ALA A 221 0.63 -16.97 12.97
CA ALA A 221 2.02 -16.72 12.60
C ALA A 221 2.23 -15.44 11.75
N ALA A 222 1.15 -14.74 11.37
CA ALA A 222 1.16 -13.53 10.56
C ALA A 222 0.18 -12.48 11.11
N ASP A 223 0.49 -11.21 10.88
CA ASP A 223 -0.37 -10.07 11.22
C ASP A 223 -1.34 -9.73 10.07
N ILE A 224 -2.42 -8.99 10.36
CA ILE A 224 -3.27 -8.34 9.35
C ILE A 224 -2.96 -6.84 9.36
N ASP A 225 -2.57 -6.28 8.23
CA ASP A 225 -2.38 -4.84 8.06
C ASP A 225 -3.62 -4.25 7.38
N ALA A 226 -4.56 -3.71 8.17
CA ALA A 226 -5.83 -3.19 7.68
C ALA A 226 -5.73 -1.71 7.30
N HIS A 227 -5.52 -1.42 6.02
CA HIS A 227 -5.45 -0.08 5.42
C HIS A 227 -6.84 0.50 5.18
N PHE A 228 -7.04 1.76 5.58
CA PHE A 228 -8.22 2.57 5.23
C PHE A 228 -7.92 3.63 4.15
N ARG A 229 -6.63 3.85 3.86
CA ARG A 229 -6.10 4.63 2.73
C ARG A 229 -4.69 4.13 2.41
N TYR A 230 -4.17 4.44 1.24
CA TYR A 230 -2.81 4.01 0.86
C TYR A 230 -1.93 5.22 0.47
N PRO A 231 -0.95 5.64 1.30
CA PRO A 231 -0.11 6.80 1.00
C PRO A 231 0.64 6.59 -0.30
N GLY A 232 0.54 7.56 -1.21
CA GLY A 232 1.00 7.45 -2.59
C GLY A 232 -0.15 7.38 -3.61
N LEU A 233 -1.37 6.97 -3.19
CA LEU A 233 -2.59 7.09 -3.98
C LEU A 233 -3.42 8.23 -3.37
N GLU A 234 -3.39 9.41 -4.00
CA GLU A 234 -3.81 10.67 -3.37
C GLU A 234 -5.19 11.18 -3.84
N ALA A 235 -5.83 10.51 -4.80
CA ALA A 235 -7.17 10.91 -5.26
C ALA A 235 -8.28 10.70 -4.21
N ALA A 236 -9.33 11.51 -4.31
CA ALA A 236 -10.57 11.25 -3.57
C ALA A 236 -11.22 9.94 -4.04
N GLY A 237 -11.70 9.14 -3.09
CA GLY A 237 -12.40 7.89 -3.38
C GLY A 237 -11.53 6.76 -3.93
N VAL A 238 -10.20 6.75 -3.68
CA VAL A 238 -9.29 5.67 -4.13
C VAL A 238 -9.84 4.26 -3.82
N PHE A 239 -10.45 4.05 -2.66
CA PHE A 239 -11.09 2.75 -2.37
C PHE A 239 -12.13 2.36 -3.42
N GLU A 240 -13.08 3.24 -3.73
CA GLU A 240 -14.13 2.98 -4.72
C GLU A 240 -13.55 2.74 -6.12
N ARG A 241 -12.51 3.49 -6.48
CA ARG A 241 -11.82 3.35 -7.79
C ARG A 241 -11.17 1.98 -7.94
N VAL A 242 -10.48 1.50 -6.91
CA VAL A 242 -9.87 0.15 -6.90
C VAL A 242 -10.95 -0.94 -6.74
N TRP A 243 -12.00 -0.68 -5.95
CA TRP A 243 -13.12 -1.62 -5.75
C TRP A 243 -13.93 -1.85 -7.04
N ALA A 244 -14.13 -0.82 -7.85
CA ALA A 244 -14.83 -0.93 -9.13
C ALA A 244 -14.07 -1.82 -10.14
N GLN A 245 -12.74 -1.79 -10.13
CA GLN A 245 -11.87 -2.56 -11.03
C GLN A 245 -11.32 -3.86 -10.42
N ARG A 246 -11.77 -4.23 -9.22
CA ARG A 246 -11.25 -5.39 -8.47
C ARG A 246 -11.47 -6.69 -9.24
N THR A 247 -10.51 -7.61 -9.16
CA THR A 247 -10.66 -8.98 -9.64
C THR A 247 -11.01 -9.92 -8.49
N THR A 248 -11.38 -11.17 -8.79
CA THR A 248 -11.60 -12.20 -7.76
C THR A 248 -10.79 -13.45 -8.10
N VAL A 249 -10.03 -13.94 -7.11
CA VAL A 249 -9.28 -15.20 -7.17
C VAL A 249 -9.75 -16.15 -6.08
N TRP A 250 -9.32 -17.41 -6.15
CA TRP A 250 -9.63 -18.43 -5.16
C TRP A 250 -8.43 -18.71 -4.25
N CYS A 251 -8.55 -18.38 -2.97
CA CYS A 251 -7.58 -18.75 -1.95
C CYS A 251 -8.11 -19.99 -1.21
N GLY A 252 -7.77 -21.17 -1.72
CA GLY A 252 -8.44 -22.42 -1.33
C GLY A 252 -9.90 -22.41 -1.81
N ASN A 253 -10.85 -22.68 -0.92
CA ASN A 253 -12.28 -22.63 -1.23
C ASN A 253 -12.93 -21.26 -0.94
N GLN A 254 -12.13 -20.22 -0.68
CA GLN A 254 -12.62 -18.86 -0.38
C GLN A 254 -12.38 -17.92 -1.57
N PRO A 255 -13.41 -17.23 -2.10
CA PRO A 255 -13.20 -16.13 -3.03
C PRO A 255 -12.56 -14.94 -2.31
N VAL A 256 -11.56 -14.34 -2.95
CA VAL A 256 -10.77 -13.21 -2.45
C VAL A 256 -10.75 -12.11 -3.51
N CYS A 257 -11.15 -10.90 -3.12
CA CYS A 257 -11.04 -9.72 -4.00
C CYS A 257 -9.61 -9.19 -4.00
N LEU A 258 -9.04 -8.99 -5.20
CA LEU A 258 -7.73 -8.37 -5.42
C LEU A 258 -7.90 -7.04 -6.17
N PRO A 259 -6.93 -6.10 -6.09
CA PRO A 259 -6.87 -4.97 -7.02
C PRO A 259 -6.83 -5.44 -8.49
N SER A 260 -7.13 -4.56 -9.45
CA SER A 260 -6.78 -4.84 -10.85
C SER A 260 -5.26 -4.99 -11.02
N LEU A 261 -4.81 -5.52 -12.16
CA LEU A 261 -3.37 -5.61 -12.46
C LEU A 261 -2.69 -4.22 -12.42
N ALA A 262 -3.31 -3.20 -13.01
CA ALA A 262 -2.79 -1.83 -13.01
C ALA A 262 -2.77 -1.22 -11.59
N ASP A 263 -3.83 -1.44 -10.79
CA ASP A 263 -3.87 -1.04 -9.38
C ASP A 263 -2.78 -1.73 -8.55
N ALA A 264 -2.56 -3.04 -8.77
CA ALA A 264 -1.53 -3.80 -8.08
C ALA A 264 -0.12 -3.29 -8.40
N ILE A 265 0.14 -2.95 -9.66
CA ILE A 265 1.38 -2.32 -10.10
C ILE A 265 1.55 -0.95 -9.42
N MET A 266 0.53 -0.09 -9.41
CA MET A 266 0.60 1.21 -8.74
C MET A 266 0.86 1.09 -7.23
N ILE A 267 0.13 0.21 -6.54
CA ILE A 267 0.30 -0.10 -5.11
C ILE A 267 1.72 -0.61 -4.82
N GLY A 268 2.28 -1.46 -5.71
CA GLY A 268 3.65 -1.97 -5.62
C GLY A 268 4.71 -0.89 -5.86
N ALA A 269 4.54 -0.07 -6.90
CA ALA A 269 5.45 1.02 -7.24
C ALA A 269 5.54 2.04 -6.10
N VAL A 270 4.40 2.55 -5.62
CA VAL A 270 4.39 3.50 -4.51
C VAL A 270 4.85 2.84 -3.20
N HIS A 271 4.61 1.54 -2.96
CA HIS A 271 5.20 0.84 -1.81
C HIS A 271 6.74 0.93 -1.81
N ALA A 272 7.33 0.56 -2.95
CA ALA A 272 8.78 0.49 -3.13
C ALA A 272 9.43 1.88 -3.07
N ILE A 273 8.85 2.88 -3.75
CA ILE A 273 9.33 4.26 -3.76
C ILE A 273 9.30 4.88 -2.35
N ARG A 274 8.21 4.66 -1.59
CA ARG A 274 8.02 5.16 -0.22
C ARG A 274 9.14 4.75 0.75
N SER A 275 9.82 3.65 0.46
CA SER A 275 10.86 3.05 1.31
C SER A 275 12.18 2.79 0.58
N ARG A 276 12.43 3.45 -0.57
CA ARG A 276 13.60 3.25 -1.47
C ARG A 276 15.00 3.33 -0.85
N PHE A 277 15.11 3.79 0.40
CA PHE A 277 16.35 3.82 1.17
C PHE A 277 16.86 2.42 1.54
N PHE A 278 15.95 1.45 1.73
CA PHE A 278 16.32 0.06 1.96
C PHE A 278 16.60 -0.67 0.64
N ARG A 279 17.63 -1.54 0.61
CA ARG A 279 18.05 -2.25 -0.61
C ARG A 279 16.93 -3.08 -1.22
N ARG A 280 16.21 -3.84 -0.38
CA ARG A 280 15.04 -4.65 -0.75
C ARG A 280 13.99 -3.87 -1.55
N HIS A 281 13.62 -2.67 -1.10
CA HIS A 281 12.61 -1.88 -1.82
C HIS A 281 13.12 -1.28 -3.12
N ARG A 282 14.45 -1.12 -3.30
CA ARG A 282 14.99 -0.82 -4.63
C ARG A 282 14.92 -2.05 -5.53
N GLU A 283 15.32 -3.22 -5.03
CA GLU A 283 15.24 -4.50 -5.75
C GLU A 283 13.78 -4.82 -6.18
N GLU A 284 12.79 -4.53 -5.34
CA GLU A 284 11.36 -4.62 -5.66
C GLU A 284 10.94 -3.64 -6.77
N LEU A 285 11.44 -2.39 -6.75
CA LEU A 285 11.18 -1.41 -7.82
C LEU A 285 11.85 -1.80 -9.14
N GLU A 286 13.11 -2.25 -9.11
CA GLU A 286 13.83 -2.76 -10.28
C GLU A 286 13.07 -3.93 -10.94
N PHE A 287 12.63 -4.89 -10.12
CA PHE A 287 11.85 -6.03 -10.59
C PHE A 287 10.55 -5.60 -11.25
N LEU A 288 9.82 -4.66 -10.63
CA LEU A 288 8.55 -4.16 -11.17
C LEU A 288 8.76 -3.41 -12.50
N VAL A 289 9.81 -2.60 -12.63
CA VAL A 289 10.16 -1.94 -13.91
C VAL A 289 10.48 -2.99 -14.98
N GLY A 290 11.29 -4.00 -14.66
CA GLY A 290 11.59 -5.10 -15.59
C GLY A 290 10.36 -5.93 -15.98
N ARG A 291 9.42 -6.12 -15.06
CA ARG A 291 8.17 -6.86 -15.30
C ARG A 291 7.18 -6.09 -16.18
N CYS A 292 7.18 -4.76 -16.09
CA CYS A 292 6.25 -3.86 -16.77
C CYS A 292 6.81 -3.22 -18.06
N SER A 293 8.08 -3.43 -18.40
CA SER A 293 8.76 -2.80 -19.55
C SER A 293 8.14 -3.12 -20.94
N ALA A 294 7.38 -4.21 -21.03
CA ALA A 294 6.67 -4.63 -22.24
C ALA A 294 5.14 -4.38 -22.17
N MET A 295 4.66 -3.67 -21.14
CA MET A 295 3.24 -3.32 -20.98
C MET A 295 2.96 -1.97 -21.64
N ASP A 296 1.70 -1.72 -22.01
CA ASP A 296 1.28 -0.38 -22.40
C ASP A 296 1.29 0.55 -21.19
N VAL A 297 2.32 1.39 -21.17
CA VAL A 297 2.54 2.43 -20.16
C VAL A 297 1.48 3.53 -20.19
N THR A 298 0.74 3.70 -21.29
CA THR A 298 -0.37 4.65 -21.40
C THR A 298 -1.48 4.30 -20.40
N LEU A 299 -1.87 3.02 -20.35
CA LEU A 299 -2.82 2.50 -19.36
C LEU A 299 -2.34 2.66 -17.91
N LEU A 300 -1.01 2.63 -17.68
CA LEU A 300 -0.43 2.85 -16.36
C LEU A 300 -0.38 4.34 -15.99
N LEU A 301 -0.22 5.24 -16.95
CA LEU A 301 -0.30 6.70 -16.77
C LEU A 301 -1.74 7.13 -16.48
N GLU A 302 -2.69 6.71 -17.32
CA GLU A 302 -4.13 6.94 -17.10
C GLU A 302 -4.56 6.44 -15.72
N ARG A 303 -4.18 5.21 -15.35
CA ARG A 303 -4.55 4.68 -14.03
C ARG A 303 -3.82 5.36 -12.88
N ALA A 304 -2.59 5.83 -13.09
CA ALA A 304 -1.90 6.66 -12.10
C ALA A 304 -2.60 8.01 -11.91
N GLU A 305 -3.14 8.62 -12.98
CA GLU A 305 -3.92 9.86 -12.88
C GLU A 305 -5.22 9.63 -12.09
N GLU A 306 -6.00 8.59 -12.44
CA GLU A 306 -7.25 8.25 -11.76
C GLU A 306 -7.08 8.00 -10.25
N LEU A 307 -5.95 7.43 -9.84
CA LEU A 307 -5.62 7.15 -8.43
C LEU A 307 -4.93 8.32 -7.71
N GLY A 308 -4.58 9.41 -8.42
CA GLY A 308 -3.80 10.52 -7.88
C GLY A 308 -2.39 10.07 -7.48
N ALA A 309 -1.75 9.31 -8.36
CA ALA A 309 -0.45 8.66 -8.14
C ALA A 309 0.64 9.07 -9.15
N LEU A 310 0.35 9.97 -10.11
CA LEU A 310 1.34 10.44 -11.10
C LEU A 310 2.63 10.95 -10.45
N ALA A 311 2.53 11.98 -9.59
CA ALA A 311 3.69 12.56 -8.90
C ALA A 311 4.42 11.57 -7.97
N THR A 312 3.70 10.61 -7.39
CA THR A 312 4.20 9.69 -6.36
C THR A 312 4.86 8.45 -6.98
N ALA A 313 4.33 7.96 -8.10
CA ALA A 313 4.84 6.88 -8.92
C ALA A 313 5.80 7.34 -10.03
N ARG A 314 6.02 8.65 -10.21
CA ARG A 314 6.96 9.24 -11.19
C ARG A 314 8.30 8.46 -11.33
N PRO A 315 9.04 8.12 -10.25
CA PRO A 315 10.29 7.33 -10.36
C PRO A 315 10.16 5.91 -10.94
N PHE A 316 8.95 5.38 -11.04
CA PHE A 316 8.61 4.13 -11.74
C PHE A 316 8.21 4.42 -13.19
N LEU A 317 7.29 5.37 -13.40
CA LEU A 317 6.72 5.69 -14.70
C LEU A 317 7.75 6.28 -15.68
N GLU A 318 8.62 7.20 -15.23
CA GLU A 318 9.73 7.75 -16.02
C GLU A 318 10.69 6.67 -16.54
N ARG A 319 10.79 5.52 -15.84
CA ARG A 319 11.67 4.42 -16.25
C ARG A 319 11.05 3.49 -17.27
N LEU A 320 9.72 3.42 -17.33
CA LEU A 320 9.01 2.70 -18.38
C LEU A 320 8.94 3.52 -19.68
N LYS A 321 8.98 4.86 -19.58
CA LYS A 321 8.85 5.77 -20.73
C LYS A 321 9.75 7.01 -20.62
N PRO A 322 11.08 6.87 -20.67
CA PRO A 322 12.03 7.97 -20.43
C PRO A 322 11.99 9.09 -21.51
N TRP A 323 11.28 8.89 -22.62
CA TRP A 323 11.15 9.88 -23.70
C TRP A 323 9.94 10.82 -23.59
N GLU A 324 9.03 10.62 -22.63
CA GLU A 324 7.95 11.57 -22.31
C GLU A 324 8.29 12.43 -21.08
N ALA A 325 9.50 13.00 -21.07
CA ALA A 325 10.02 13.80 -19.96
C ALA A 325 9.17 15.06 -19.66
N ASP A 326 8.43 15.57 -20.65
CA ASP A 326 7.58 16.77 -20.58
C ASP A 326 6.14 16.48 -20.07
N TYR A 327 5.86 15.26 -19.58
CA TYR A 327 4.57 14.94 -18.97
C TYR A 327 4.33 15.78 -17.68
N ASP A 328 3.13 16.32 -17.48
CA ASP A 328 2.80 17.03 -16.23
C ASP A 328 2.56 16.02 -15.10
N TRP A 329 3.60 15.77 -14.33
CA TRP A 329 3.56 14.87 -13.17
C TRP A 329 2.75 15.44 -11.99
N GLY A 330 2.48 16.75 -11.96
CA GLY A 330 1.94 17.45 -10.80
C GLY A 330 2.89 17.47 -9.58
N GLU A 331 2.38 17.96 -8.45
CA GLU A 331 3.08 17.91 -7.15
C GLU A 331 2.55 16.80 -6.25
N ALA A 332 3.46 16.02 -5.66
CA ALA A 332 3.11 15.07 -4.62
C ALA A 332 2.84 15.78 -3.29
N SER A 333 1.90 15.23 -2.50
CA SER A 333 1.52 15.80 -1.21
C SER A 333 2.71 16.03 -0.26
N ALA A 334 2.54 16.97 0.67
CA ALA A 334 3.51 17.20 1.73
C ALA A 334 3.74 15.94 2.59
N GLU A 335 2.73 15.08 2.77
CA GLU A 335 2.87 13.80 3.47
C GLU A 335 3.78 12.84 2.66
N TRP A 336 3.58 12.74 1.35
CA TRP A 336 4.39 11.89 0.49
C TRP A 336 5.86 12.31 0.46
N ARG A 337 6.12 13.60 0.25
CA ARG A 337 7.47 14.18 0.31
C ARG A 337 8.14 13.92 1.66
N LEU A 338 7.41 14.15 2.76
CA LEU A 338 7.91 13.85 4.11
C LEU A 338 8.30 12.37 4.28
N ARG A 339 7.54 11.44 3.68
CA ARG A 339 7.83 9.99 3.72
C ARG A 339 9.01 9.58 2.83
N THR A 340 9.19 10.22 1.67
CA THR A 340 10.15 9.80 0.61
C THR A 340 11.48 10.54 0.58
N GLU A 341 11.57 11.72 1.21
CA GLU A 341 12.81 12.50 1.32
C GLU A 341 13.59 12.20 2.61
N PHE A 342 12.89 11.85 3.69
CA PHE A 342 13.47 11.75 5.04
C PHE A 342 13.41 10.32 5.60
N PRO A 343 14.44 9.47 5.37
CA PRO A 343 14.43 8.08 5.80
C PRO A 343 14.23 7.94 7.30
N GLU A 344 14.98 8.72 8.10
CA GLU A 344 14.96 8.61 9.54
C GLU A 344 13.74 9.34 10.14
N SER A 345 13.06 8.71 11.09
CA SER A 345 11.92 9.32 11.81
C SER A 345 12.33 10.56 12.62
N SER A 346 13.60 10.66 13.03
CA SER A 346 14.22 11.84 13.63
C SER A 346 14.19 13.07 12.73
N GLN A 347 14.49 12.90 11.44
CA GLN A 347 14.58 13.99 10.46
C GLN A 347 13.19 14.57 10.18
N ARG A 348 12.18 13.72 10.00
CA ARG A 348 10.77 14.12 9.83
C ARG A 348 10.26 14.93 11.01
N ARG A 349 10.48 14.41 12.24
CA ARG A 349 10.10 15.10 13.48
C ARG A 349 10.82 16.45 13.64
N ALA A 350 12.09 16.55 13.24
CA ALA A 350 12.84 17.81 13.31
C ALA A 350 12.34 18.86 12.31
N LEU A 351 11.97 18.45 11.09
CA LEU A 351 11.36 19.35 10.09
C LEU A 351 10.00 19.88 10.58
N LEU A 352 9.12 18.99 11.06
CA LEU A 352 7.81 19.41 11.57
C LEU A 352 7.91 20.21 12.87
N TRP A 353 8.91 19.97 13.73
CA TRP A 353 9.18 20.82 14.88
C TRP A 353 9.60 22.23 14.45
N LYS A 354 10.40 22.36 13.38
CA LYS A 354 10.78 23.66 12.80
C LYS A 354 9.55 24.40 12.25
N GLN A 355 8.65 23.71 11.55
CA GLN A 355 7.44 24.28 10.96
C GLN A 355 6.33 24.58 12.00
N ALA A 356 6.29 23.86 13.12
CA ALA A 356 5.33 24.04 14.19
C ALA A 356 5.42 25.40 14.90
N SER A 357 4.28 25.90 15.39
CA SER A 357 4.20 27.10 16.22
C SER A 357 4.90 26.91 17.59
N PRO A 358 5.21 27.98 18.34
CA PRO A 358 5.90 27.87 19.63
C PRO A 358 5.17 26.99 20.66
N ARG A 359 3.83 26.91 20.62
CA ARG A 359 3.04 26.04 21.52
C ARG A 359 3.15 24.57 21.13
N GLU A 360 3.01 24.29 19.83
CA GLU A 360 3.11 22.93 19.28
C GLU A 360 4.54 22.36 19.42
N ARG A 361 5.58 23.20 19.29
CA ARG A 361 6.98 22.82 19.53
C ARG A 361 7.21 22.22 20.91
N LEU A 362 6.56 22.75 21.95
CA LEU A 362 6.65 22.19 23.30
C LEU A 362 5.96 20.81 23.39
N GLY A 363 4.78 20.68 22.77
CA GLY A 363 4.06 19.41 22.69
C GLY A 363 4.86 18.33 21.96
N LYS A 364 5.39 18.64 20.76
CA LYS A 364 6.22 17.74 19.96
C LYS A 364 7.54 17.38 20.66
N LEU A 365 8.19 18.32 21.35
CA LEU A 365 9.39 18.04 22.17
C LEU A 365 9.07 17.11 23.35
N ARG A 366 7.97 17.37 24.07
CA ARG A 366 7.50 16.49 25.15
C ARG A 366 7.22 15.08 24.63
N LEU A 367 6.55 14.94 23.49
CA LEU A 367 6.25 13.64 22.87
C LEU A 367 7.52 12.92 22.36
N ALA A 368 8.52 13.67 21.89
CA ALA A 368 9.80 13.12 21.47
C ALA A 368 10.58 12.53 22.65
N LEU A 369 10.68 13.27 23.77
CA LEU A 369 11.42 12.87 24.98
C LEU A 369 10.66 11.87 25.85
N PHE A 370 9.37 12.10 26.07
CA PHE A 370 8.49 11.36 26.98
C PHE A 370 7.23 10.86 26.26
N PRO A 371 7.35 9.97 25.25
CA PRO A 371 6.19 9.36 24.63
C PRO A 371 5.38 8.53 25.64
N PRO A 372 4.07 8.34 25.45
CA PRO A 372 3.26 7.46 26.31
C PRO A 372 3.81 6.02 26.35
N PRO A 373 3.64 5.27 27.46
CA PRO A 373 4.16 3.91 27.59
C PRO A 373 3.75 2.94 26.47
N SER A 374 2.55 3.12 25.89
CA SER A 374 2.08 2.38 24.71
C SER A 374 3.04 2.43 23.52
N ALA A 375 3.70 3.57 23.30
CA ALA A 375 4.67 3.75 22.23
C ALA A 375 6.02 3.04 22.50
N LEU A 376 6.35 2.78 23.77
CA LEU A 376 7.53 2.00 24.17
C LEU A 376 7.27 0.49 24.14
N ILE A 377 6.01 0.09 24.35
CA ILE A 377 5.53 -1.30 24.20
C ILE A 377 5.58 -1.76 22.74
N LYS A 378 5.51 -0.83 21.76
CA LYS A 378 5.63 -1.13 20.31
C LYS A 378 6.85 -1.99 19.93
N GLU A 379 7.95 -1.91 20.70
CA GLU A 379 9.17 -2.69 20.48
C GLU A 379 9.13 -4.10 21.13
N THR A 380 7.96 -4.59 21.54
CA THR A 380 7.75 -5.90 22.18
C THR A 380 6.37 -6.51 21.87
N THR A 381 6.27 -7.84 21.88
CA THR A 381 5.00 -8.59 21.92
C THR A 381 4.35 -8.61 23.32
N GLN A 382 5.05 -8.15 24.36
CA GLN A 382 4.58 -8.15 25.74
C GLN A 382 3.60 -7.00 25.99
N GLN A 383 2.46 -7.29 26.65
CA GLN A 383 1.39 -6.29 26.86
C GLN A 383 1.66 -5.29 28.00
N ARG A 384 2.61 -5.59 28.90
CA ARG A 384 2.99 -4.73 30.03
C ARG A 384 4.50 -4.81 30.25
N LEU A 385 5.12 -3.65 30.48
CA LEU A 385 6.52 -3.52 30.88
C LEU A 385 6.59 -3.21 32.37
N GLY A 386 7.49 -3.86 33.10
CA GLY A 386 7.81 -3.48 34.48
C GLY A 386 8.52 -2.12 34.53
N LEU A 387 8.45 -1.43 35.67
CA LEU A 387 9.08 -0.10 35.85
C LEU A 387 10.56 -0.05 35.42
N PRO A 388 11.44 -1.01 35.77
CA PRO A 388 12.84 -1.01 35.32
C PRO A 388 12.98 -1.12 33.79
N GLN A 389 12.14 -1.94 33.16
CA GLN A 389 12.13 -2.13 31.71
C GLN A 389 11.65 -0.86 30.98
N LEU A 390 10.65 -0.18 31.53
CA LEU A 390 10.13 1.09 31.01
C LEU A 390 11.20 2.19 31.06
N VAL A 391 11.88 2.36 32.21
CA VAL A 391 13.00 3.31 32.35
C VAL A 391 14.13 2.97 31.38
N GLY A 392 14.52 1.69 31.28
CA GLY A 392 15.52 1.24 30.31
C GLY A 392 15.12 1.42 28.83
N ARG A 393 13.83 1.54 28.50
CA ARG A 393 13.34 1.91 27.16
C ARG A 393 13.43 3.42 26.94
N TYR A 394 13.09 4.26 27.92
CA TYR A 394 13.30 5.71 27.84
C TYR A 394 14.78 6.07 27.66
N VAL A 395 15.68 5.51 28.47
CA VAL A 395 17.14 5.75 28.36
C VAL A 395 17.65 5.36 26.96
N ARG A 396 17.29 4.17 26.45
CA ARG A 396 17.65 3.75 25.08
C ARG A 396 17.05 4.65 24.00
N ARG A 397 15.87 5.23 24.22
CA ARG A 397 15.28 6.23 23.32
C ARG A 397 16.08 7.53 23.33
N TRP A 398 16.46 8.05 24.51
CA TRP A 398 17.27 9.27 24.61
C TRP A 398 18.66 9.10 24.00
N ILE A 399 19.32 7.96 24.21
CA ILE A 399 20.61 7.64 23.57
C ILE A 399 20.47 7.61 22.04
N ARG A 400 19.42 6.95 21.49
CA ARG A 400 19.14 6.97 20.04
C ARG A 400 18.84 8.39 19.53
N GLY A 401 18.07 9.18 20.28
CA GLY A 401 17.75 10.57 19.96
C GLY A 401 18.99 11.46 19.91
N ALA A 402 19.85 11.40 20.92
CA ALA A 402 21.11 12.14 20.97
C ALA A 402 22.04 11.77 19.81
N ARG A 403 22.16 10.48 19.46
CA ARG A 403 22.94 10.01 18.29
C ARG A 403 22.36 10.49 16.96
N ALA A 404 21.04 10.66 16.85
CA ALA A 404 20.38 11.15 15.63
C ALA A 404 20.37 12.69 15.52
N LEU A 405 20.58 13.42 16.62
CA LEU A 405 20.45 14.88 16.68
C LEU A 405 21.35 15.64 15.68
N PRO A 406 22.64 15.29 15.45
CA PRO A 406 23.47 16.00 14.49
C PRO A 406 22.92 15.96 13.05
N LYS A 407 22.40 14.79 12.62
CA LYS A 407 21.76 14.63 11.30
C LYS A 407 20.47 15.46 11.22
N ALA A 408 19.66 15.43 12.27
CA ALA A 408 18.40 16.19 12.33
C ALA A 408 18.64 17.70 12.23
N LEU A 409 19.67 18.21 12.94
CA LEU A 409 20.07 19.63 12.88
C LEU A 409 20.62 20.02 11.50
N ALA A 410 21.34 19.12 10.81
CA ALA A 410 21.79 19.38 9.43
C ALA A 410 20.60 19.58 8.47
N VAL A 411 19.56 18.73 8.57
CA VAL A 411 18.30 18.86 7.80
C VAL A 411 17.56 20.17 8.13
N MET A 412 17.49 20.56 9.41
CA MET A 412 16.86 21.84 9.81
C MET A 412 17.58 23.07 9.23
N ARG A 413 18.92 23.01 9.11
CA ARG A 413 19.74 24.07 8.50
C ARG A 413 19.59 24.08 6.97
N ALA A 414 19.64 22.92 6.32
CA ALA A 414 19.53 22.80 4.87
C ALA A 414 18.17 23.28 4.34
N SER A 415 17.07 22.89 5.00
CA SER A 415 15.72 23.38 4.65
C SER A 415 15.60 24.90 4.76
N GLY A 416 16.33 25.56 5.66
CA GLY A 416 16.28 27.02 5.83
C GLY A 416 16.93 27.84 4.71
N ARG A 417 17.50 27.19 3.68
CA ARG A 417 18.10 27.85 2.51
C ARG A 417 17.29 27.66 1.22
N ARG A 418 16.15 26.96 1.27
CA ARG A 418 15.24 26.80 0.12
C ARG A 418 14.01 27.72 0.17
N ASP A 419 13.73 28.28 1.35
CA ASP A 419 12.54 29.08 1.64
C ASP A 419 12.84 30.60 1.72
N GLY A 420 13.93 31.08 1.11
CA GLY A 420 14.42 32.46 1.24
C GLY A 420 15.36 32.90 0.13
#